data_AF-A0A845M9S6-F1
#
_entry.id   AF-A0A845M9S6-F1
#
_cell.length_a   1.000
_cell.length_b   1.000
_cell.length_c   1.000
_cell.angle_alpha   90.00
_cell.angle_beta   90.00
_cell.angle_gamma   90.00
#
_symmetry.space_group_name_H-M   'P 1'
#
loop_
_entity.id
_entity.type
_entity.pdbx_description
1 polymer ?
#
loop_
_entity_poly.entity_id
_entity_poly.type
_entity_poly.pdbx_seq_one_letter_code
_entity_poly.pdbx_strand_id
1 'polypeptide(L)'
;MARGGKVLTNGRNKNEQFVPLPYAMVRSEAWLSLSSGSIKVYVELRSKFNGGNNGELSLSYATARKKLHLGNSTIEKAFDELEERGFIALIKEGHWYGRKAAEWRATDRPYQGNPATNAWRRWKPGMDFRKTEAAPDTGHIHYLTVPSQKRGA
;
A
#
# COMPACT_ATOMS: atom_id res chain seq x y z
N MET A 1 18.48 -16.19 -30.26
CA MET A 1 18.44 -17.41 -29.41
C MET A 1 18.61 -16.99 -27.96
N ALA A 2 17.55 -17.02 -27.14
CA ALA A 2 17.62 -16.69 -25.73
C ALA A 2 18.03 -17.94 -24.92
N ARG A 3 19.07 -17.83 -24.10
CA ARG A 3 19.57 -18.93 -23.27
C ARG A 3 18.56 -19.22 -22.16
N GLY A 4 17.92 -20.37 -22.19
CA GLY A 4 17.02 -20.84 -21.13
C GLY A 4 17.78 -21.04 -19.82
N GLY A 5 17.37 -20.33 -18.77
CA GLY A 5 17.91 -20.53 -17.42
C GLY A 5 17.56 -21.92 -16.90
N LYS A 6 18.55 -22.65 -16.38
CA LYS A 6 18.37 -23.96 -15.72
C LYS A 6 17.38 -23.82 -14.56
N VAL A 7 16.32 -24.63 -14.58
CA VAL A 7 15.40 -24.81 -13.45
C VAL A 7 16.18 -25.44 -12.30
N LEU A 8 16.11 -24.84 -11.11
CA LEU A 8 16.76 -25.38 -9.91
C LEU A 8 16.03 -26.67 -9.46
N THR A 9 16.80 -27.68 -9.07
CA THR A 9 16.31 -29.01 -8.67
C THR A 9 15.43 -29.02 -7.41
N ASN A 10 15.35 -27.90 -6.69
CA ASN A 10 14.55 -27.72 -5.49
C ASN A 10 13.11 -27.21 -5.75
N GLY A 11 12.67 -27.14 -7.01
CA GLY A 11 11.35 -26.63 -7.40
C GLY A 11 11.16 -25.11 -7.17
N ARG A 12 12.11 -24.44 -6.49
CA ARG A 12 12.13 -22.99 -6.30
C ARG A 12 12.78 -22.37 -7.51
N ASN A 13 12.00 -22.19 -8.57
CA ASN A 13 12.47 -21.47 -9.73
C ASN A 13 12.58 -19.98 -9.37
N LYS A 14 13.76 -19.36 -9.59
CA LYS A 14 13.96 -17.90 -9.43
C LYS A 14 13.09 -17.06 -10.38
N ASN A 15 12.31 -17.70 -11.24
CA ASN A 15 11.65 -17.08 -12.38
C ASN A 15 10.16 -16.75 -12.13
N GLU A 16 9.57 -17.21 -11.04
CA GLU A 16 8.18 -16.88 -10.71
C GLU A 16 8.13 -15.83 -9.59
N GLN A 17 7.40 -14.75 -9.83
CA GLN A 17 7.15 -13.69 -8.86
C GLN A 17 5.71 -13.79 -8.38
N PHE A 18 5.52 -13.68 -7.06
CA PHE A 18 4.21 -13.67 -6.43
C PHE A 18 4.05 -12.43 -5.56
N VAL A 19 2.80 -12.00 -5.37
CA VAL A 19 2.45 -10.93 -4.44
C VAL A 19 2.14 -11.58 -3.09
N PRO A 20 3.01 -11.48 -2.07
CA PRO A 20 2.74 -12.07 -0.78
C PRO A 20 1.65 -11.28 -0.04
N LEU A 21 0.57 -11.97 0.31
CA LEU A 21 -0.49 -11.48 1.20
C LEU A 21 -0.47 -12.32 2.48
N PRO A 22 0.25 -11.88 3.55
CA PRO A 22 0.33 -12.66 4.79
C PRO A 22 -1.05 -12.88 5.40
N TYR A 23 -1.27 -14.04 6.05
CA TYR A 23 -2.54 -14.32 6.74
C TYR A 23 -2.93 -13.25 7.76
N ALA A 24 -1.93 -12.71 8.48
CA ALA A 24 -2.17 -11.61 9.41
C ALA A 24 -2.74 -10.36 8.73
N MET A 25 -2.33 -10.09 7.48
CA MET A 25 -2.83 -8.97 6.68
C MET A 25 -4.25 -9.26 6.22
N VAL A 26 -4.50 -10.39 5.54
CA VAL A 26 -5.81 -10.68 4.95
C VAL A 26 -6.91 -10.95 5.99
N ARG A 27 -6.53 -11.30 7.23
CA ARG A 27 -7.46 -11.47 8.37
C ARG A 27 -7.56 -10.22 9.25
N SER A 28 -6.85 -9.15 8.94
CA SER A 28 -6.94 -7.90 9.70
C SER A 28 -8.25 -7.18 9.43
N GLU A 29 -8.74 -6.43 10.42
CA GLU A 29 -9.93 -5.57 10.26
C GLU A 29 -9.72 -4.53 9.15
N ALA A 30 -8.50 -4.03 8.98
CA ALA A 30 -8.12 -3.10 7.91
C ALA A 30 -8.33 -3.71 6.51
N TRP A 31 -7.98 -4.97 6.33
CA TRP A 31 -8.13 -5.65 5.04
C TRP A 31 -9.58 -6.00 4.76
N LEU A 32 -10.28 -6.53 5.77
CA LEU A 32 -11.67 -6.95 5.65
C LEU A 32 -12.62 -5.77 5.42
N SER A 33 -12.24 -4.56 5.79
CA SER A 33 -13.00 -3.35 5.46
C SER A 33 -12.79 -2.86 4.03
N LEU A 34 -11.80 -3.36 3.27
CA LEU A 34 -11.46 -2.90 1.90
C LEU A 34 -12.61 -3.15 0.93
N SER A 35 -12.96 -2.10 0.18
CA SER A 35 -13.74 -2.27 -1.02
C SER A 35 -13.02 -3.16 -2.02
N SER A 36 -13.79 -3.87 -2.86
CA SER A 36 -13.25 -4.75 -3.89
C SER A 36 -12.32 -4.01 -4.87
N GLY A 37 -12.57 -2.72 -5.12
CA GLY A 37 -11.71 -1.87 -5.94
C GLY A 37 -10.34 -1.66 -5.31
N SER A 38 -10.31 -1.40 -4.00
CA SER A 38 -9.06 -1.19 -3.25
C SER A 38 -8.20 -2.43 -3.15
N ILE A 39 -8.80 -3.61 -3.00
CA ILE A 39 -8.07 -4.87 -3.06
C ILE A 39 -7.38 -5.03 -4.43
N LYS A 40 -8.11 -4.77 -5.53
CA LYS A 40 -7.54 -4.84 -6.89
C LYS A 40 -6.39 -3.86 -7.09
N VAL A 41 -6.56 -2.61 -6.66
CA VAL A 41 -5.53 -1.57 -6.75
C VAL A 41 -4.32 -1.93 -5.91
N TYR A 42 -4.52 -2.40 -4.68
CA TYR A 42 -3.44 -2.85 -3.81
C TYR A 42 -2.62 -3.96 -4.45
N VAL A 43 -3.27 -5.02 -4.95
CA VAL A 43 -2.58 -6.16 -5.56
C VAL A 43 -1.77 -5.72 -6.79
N GLU A 44 -2.33 -4.85 -7.64
CA GLU A 44 -1.63 -4.34 -8.84
C GLU A 44 -0.54 -3.32 -8.54
N LEU A 45 -0.66 -2.56 -7.46
CA LEU A 45 0.43 -1.71 -6.97
C LEU A 45 1.54 -2.60 -6.40
N ARG A 46 1.16 -3.64 -5.64
CA ARG A 46 2.07 -4.56 -4.98
C ARG A 46 2.84 -5.45 -5.95
N SER A 47 2.23 -5.82 -7.08
CA SER A 47 2.89 -6.54 -8.16
C SER A 47 4.05 -5.76 -8.81
N LYS A 48 4.13 -4.44 -8.62
CA LYS A 48 5.24 -3.60 -9.09
C LYS A 48 6.41 -3.52 -8.13
N PHE A 49 6.27 -4.07 -6.93
CA PHE A 49 7.35 -4.08 -5.96
C PHE A 49 8.42 -5.10 -6.37
N ASN A 50 9.66 -4.62 -6.56
CA ASN A 50 10.78 -5.44 -7.03
C ASN A 50 11.82 -5.73 -5.93
N GLY A 51 11.51 -5.40 -4.68
CA GLY A 51 12.42 -5.58 -3.53
C GLY A 51 13.23 -4.33 -3.16
N GLY A 52 13.46 -3.40 -4.11
CA GLY A 52 14.28 -2.20 -3.89
C GLY A 52 13.54 -0.88 -4.08
N ASN A 53 12.41 -0.88 -4.79
CA ASN A 53 11.66 0.34 -5.14
C ASN A 53 10.57 0.72 -4.12
N ASN A 54 10.73 0.38 -2.83
CA ASN A 54 9.76 0.83 -1.84
C ASN A 54 9.87 2.35 -1.70
N GLY A 55 8.75 3.06 -1.91
CA GLY A 55 8.70 4.52 -1.97
C GLY A 55 8.68 5.11 -3.38
N GLU A 56 8.89 4.27 -4.41
CA GLU A 56 8.75 4.63 -5.83
C GLU A 56 7.61 3.85 -6.50
N LEU A 57 6.76 3.19 -5.72
CA LEU A 57 5.64 2.42 -6.26
C LEU A 57 4.65 3.38 -6.89
N SER A 58 4.40 3.23 -8.17
CA SER A 58 3.47 4.09 -8.89
C SER A 58 2.51 3.26 -9.74
N LEU A 59 1.28 3.75 -9.83
CA LEU A 59 0.26 3.20 -10.70
C LEU A 59 -0.57 4.36 -11.24
N SER A 60 -0.32 4.73 -12.49
CA SER A 60 -1.05 5.83 -13.13
C SER A 60 -2.53 5.47 -13.30
N TYR A 61 -3.41 6.47 -13.29
CA TYR A 61 -4.85 6.25 -13.45
C TYR A 61 -5.16 5.66 -14.83
N ALA A 62 -4.46 6.10 -15.88
CA ALA A 62 -4.60 5.52 -17.22
C ALA A 62 -4.24 4.02 -17.25
N THR A 63 -3.14 3.64 -16.59
CA THR A 63 -2.72 2.23 -16.48
C THR A 63 -3.71 1.43 -15.65
N ALA A 64 -4.14 1.95 -14.49
CA ALA A 64 -5.11 1.31 -13.62
C ALA A 64 -6.45 1.09 -14.32
N ARG A 65 -6.97 2.10 -15.04
CA ARG A 65 -8.19 1.97 -15.85
C ARG A 65 -8.08 0.85 -16.87
N LYS A 66 -6.97 0.82 -17.62
CA LYS A 66 -6.76 -0.17 -18.68
C LYS A 66 -6.63 -1.60 -18.14
N LYS A 67 -5.96 -1.77 -17.00
CA LYS A 67 -5.67 -3.11 -16.43
C LYS A 67 -6.76 -3.63 -15.50
N LEU A 68 -7.36 -2.77 -14.69
CA LEU A 68 -8.28 -3.16 -13.62
C LEU A 68 -9.74 -2.98 -14.02
N HIS A 69 -10.01 -2.30 -15.14
CA HIS A 69 -11.35 -1.98 -15.62
C HIS A 69 -12.18 -1.21 -14.58
N LEU A 70 -11.53 -0.32 -13.83
CA LEU A 70 -12.15 0.55 -12.84
C LEU A 70 -12.31 1.97 -13.40
N GLY A 71 -13.28 2.73 -12.90
CA GLY A 71 -13.40 4.17 -13.19
C GLY A 71 -12.36 4.99 -12.43
N ASN A 72 -12.05 6.21 -12.92
CA ASN A 72 -11.08 7.11 -12.26
C ASN A 72 -11.46 7.40 -10.80
N SER A 73 -12.73 7.72 -10.54
CA SER A 73 -13.23 7.99 -9.19
C SER A 73 -13.10 6.79 -8.25
N THR A 74 -13.24 5.57 -8.78
CA THR A 74 -13.04 4.34 -8.00
C THR A 74 -11.56 4.11 -7.69
N ILE A 75 -10.67 4.41 -8.63
CA ILE A 75 -9.23 4.29 -8.45
C ILE A 75 -8.73 5.30 -7.42
N GLU A 76 -9.19 6.55 -7.51
CA GLU A 76 -8.88 7.61 -6.56
C GLU A 76 -9.31 7.22 -5.14
N LYS A 77 -10.60 6.88 -4.95
CA LYS A 77 -11.12 6.38 -3.67
C LYS A 77 -10.36 5.15 -3.16
N ALA A 78 -9.86 4.31 -4.07
CA ALA A 78 -9.09 3.14 -3.68
C ALA A 78 -7.72 3.49 -3.11
N PHE A 79 -7.02 4.48 -3.68
CA PHE A 79 -5.78 4.99 -3.07
C PHE A 79 -6.05 5.63 -1.72
N ASP A 80 -7.09 6.47 -1.63
CA ASP A 80 -7.51 7.08 -0.37
C ASP A 80 -7.79 6.04 0.72
N GLU A 81 -8.55 4.99 0.39
CA GLU A 81 -8.93 3.93 1.31
C GLU A 81 -7.72 3.09 1.76
N LEU A 82 -6.77 2.84 0.86
CA LEU A 82 -5.54 2.10 1.17
C LEU A 82 -4.59 2.90 2.06
N GLU A 83 -4.50 4.22 1.84
CA GLU A 83 -3.69 5.11 2.66
C GLU A 83 -4.33 5.32 4.04
N GLU A 84 -5.63 5.58 4.08
CA GLU A 84 -6.43 5.72 5.31
C GLU A 84 -6.26 4.52 6.24
N ARG A 85 -6.16 3.32 5.66
CA ARG A 85 -6.01 2.06 6.40
C ARG A 85 -4.58 1.66 6.65
N GLY A 86 -3.62 2.45 6.21
CA GLY A 86 -2.21 2.26 6.48
C GLY A 86 -1.61 1.05 5.75
N PHE A 87 -2.11 0.71 4.56
CA PHE A 87 -1.46 -0.25 3.66
C PHE A 87 -0.36 0.39 2.83
N ILE A 88 -0.60 1.64 2.42
CA ILE A 88 0.35 2.47 1.68
C ILE A 88 0.46 3.84 2.36
N ALA A 89 1.52 4.56 2.02
CA ALA A 89 1.67 5.97 2.39
C ALA A 89 2.26 6.73 1.21
N LEU A 90 1.76 7.95 0.98
CA LEU A 90 2.23 8.81 -0.10
C LEU A 90 3.66 9.30 0.20
N ILE A 91 4.57 9.11 -0.76
CA ILE A 91 5.92 9.67 -0.71
C ILE A 91 6.00 10.94 -1.56
N LYS A 92 5.34 10.92 -2.72
CA LYS A 92 5.33 12.04 -3.65
C LYS A 92 4.00 12.17 -4.34
N GLU A 93 3.43 13.36 -4.26
CA GLU A 93 2.21 13.70 -4.99
C GLU A 93 2.42 13.60 -6.51
N GLY A 94 1.41 13.05 -7.18
CA GLY A 94 1.37 13.03 -8.64
C GLY A 94 1.16 14.45 -9.18
N HIS A 95 1.69 14.72 -10.38
CA HIS A 95 1.55 16.02 -11.02
C HIS A 95 1.04 15.88 -12.46
N TRP A 96 -0.13 16.45 -12.74
CA TRP A 96 -0.79 16.38 -14.05
C TRP A 96 0.09 16.97 -15.17
N TYR A 97 0.62 18.18 -14.99
CA TYR A 97 1.39 18.87 -16.04
C TYR A 97 2.64 18.11 -16.46
N GLY A 98 3.19 17.25 -15.60
CA GLY A 98 4.35 16.40 -15.90
C GLY A 98 3.99 14.95 -16.22
N ARG A 99 2.69 14.61 -16.27
CA ARG A 99 2.18 13.22 -16.35
C ARG A 99 2.83 12.29 -15.33
N LYS A 100 3.20 12.82 -14.16
CA LYS A 100 3.84 12.06 -13.08
C LYS A 100 2.76 11.44 -12.22
N ALA A 101 2.77 10.12 -12.11
CA ALA A 101 1.94 9.42 -11.14
C ALA A 101 2.46 9.67 -9.72
N ALA A 102 1.58 9.55 -8.73
CA ALA A 102 1.98 9.53 -7.34
C ALA A 102 2.93 8.36 -7.06
N GLU A 103 3.90 8.59 -6.19
CA GLU A 103 4.84 7.59 -5.70
C GLU A 103 4.47 7.22 -4.26
N TRP A 104 4.36 5.92 -4.03
CA TRP A 104 3.86 5.33 -2.80
C TRP A 104 4.91 4.42 -2.18
N ARG A 105 4.91 4.34 -0.86
CA ARG A 105 5.54 3.23 -0.12
C ARG A 105 4.49 2.26 0.37
N ALA A 106 4.86 0.98 0.45
CA ALA A 106 4.09 -0.03 1.14
C ALA A 106 4.56 -0.11 2.60
N THR A 107 3.61 -0.07 3.54
CA THR A 107 3.91 -0.01 4.98
C THR A 107 4.35 -1.36 5.57
N ASP A 108 4.14 -2.45 4.85
CA ASP A 108 4.55 -3.80 5.23
C ASP A 108 6.01 -4.13 4.83
N ARG A 109 6.74 -3.16 4.25
CA ARG A 109 8.17 -3.29 3.91
C ARG A 109 9.03 -2.23 4.59
N PRO A 110 10.30 -2.55 4.88
CA PRO A 110 11.27 -1.56 5.32
C PRO A 110 11.41 -0.42 4.30
N TYR A 111 11.72 0.77 4.78
CA TYR A 111 11.92 1.96 3.97
C TYR A 111 12.99 2.85 4.60
N GLN A 112 14.01 3.24 3.83
CA GLN A 112 15.11 4.13 4.29
C GLN A 112 15.75 3.72 5.63
N GLY A 113 16.08 2.43 5.80
CA GLY A 113 16.69 1.93 7.03
C GLY A 113 15.72 1.73 8.21
N ASN A 114 14.49 2.21 8.09
CA ASN A 114 13.45 2.00 9.09
C ASN A 114 12.72 0.66 8.88
N PRO A 115 12.34 -0.04 9.96
CA PRO A 115 11.53 -1.25 9.86
C PRO A 115 10.13 -0.96 9.29
N ALA A 116 9.49 -2.00 8.76
CA ALA A 116 8.12 -1.92 8.25
C ALA A 116 7.13 -1.47 9.35
N THR A 117 6.42 -0.36 9.13
CA THR A 117 5.50 0.22 10.12
C THR A 117 4.24 -0.62 10.34
N ASN A 118 3.84 -1.39 9.31
CA ASN A 118 2.63 -2.22 9.31
C ASN A 118 1.41 -1.50 9.89
N ALA A 119 1.17 -0.25 9.49
CA ALA A 119 0.14 0.62 10.08
C ALA A 119 -1.26 -0.04 10.08
N TRP A 120 -1.58 -0.80 9.02
CA TRP A 120 -2.78 -1.64 8.92
C TRP A 120 -3.06 -2.57 10.12
N ARG A 121 -2.05 -2.98 10.88
CA ARG A 121 -2.24 -3.82 12.09
C ARG A 121 -2.96 -3.07 13.22
N ARG A 122 -2.78 -1.75 13.26
CA ARG A 122 -3.28 -0.86 14.32
C ARG A 122 -4.58 -0.15 13.91
N TRP A 123 -4.99 -0.26 12.65
CA TRP A 123 -6.20 0.37 12.16
C TRP A 123 -7.46 -0.19 12.84
N LYS A 124 -8.40 0.70 13.13
CA LYS A 124 -9.76 0.41 13.61
C LYS A 124 -10.77 1.28 12.87
N PRO A 125 -12.04 0.87 12.76
CA PRO A 125 -13.08 1.71 12.17
C PRO A 125 -13.10 3.11 12.81
N GLY A 126 -13.10 4.15 11.97
CA GLY A 126 -13.02 5.55 12.40
C GLY A 126 -11.59 6.12 12.51
N MET A 127 -10.55 5.30 12.35
CA MET A 127 -9.17 5.77 12.24
C MET A 127 -8.81 6.14 10.80
N ASP A 128 -7.99 7.19 10.65
CA ASP A 128 -7.46 7.65 9.37
C ASP A 128 -5.95 7.87 9.46
N PHE A 129 -5.16 6.98 8.87
CA PHE A 129 -3.71 7.07 8.89
C PHE A 129 -3.16 8.23 8.05
N ARG A 130 -3.92 8.77 7.09
CA ARG A 130 -3.52 9.99 6.35
C ARG A 130 -3.33 11.18 7.27
N LYS A 131 -4.14 11.25 8.34
CA LYS A 131 -4.08 12.32 9.35
C LYS A 131 -3.02 12.08 10.41
N THR A 132 -2.53 10.85 10.53
CA THR A 132 -1.61 10.44 11.59
C THR A 132 -0.14 10.48 11.12
N GLU A 133 0.12 10.28 9.82
CA GLU A 133 1.46 10.31 9.22
C GLU A 133 1.79 11.62 8.47
N ALA A 134 0.99 12.67 8.64
CA ALA A 134 1.22 13.98 8.01
C ALA A 134 2.36 14.77 8.68
N ALA A 135 3.60 14.29 8.59
CA ALA A 135 4.84 15.09 8.59
C ALA A 135 6.06 14.19 8.26
N PRO A 136 7.01 14.67 7.45
CA PRO A 136 8.20 13.91 7.08
C PRO A 136 9.06 13.67 8.32
N ASP A 137 9.56 12.45 8.47
CA ASP A 137 10.74 12.04 9.25
C ASP A 137 11.40 13.11 10.13
N THR A 138 10.69 13.58 11.16
CA THR A 138 11.20 14.52 12.16
C THR A 138 10.81 14.01 13.53
N GLY A 139 11.24 12.78 13.87
CA GLY A 139 11.40 12.29 15.25
C GLY A 139 10.22 12.38 16.24
N HIS A 140 9.02 12.81 15.84
CA HIS A 140 7.92 13.08 16.76
C HIS A 140 6.64 12.40 16.26
N ILE A 141 6.36 11.26 16.89
CA ILE A 141 5.07 10.56 16.83
C ILE A 141 4.02 11.44 17.50
N HIS A 142 3.22 12.16 16.71
CA HIS A 142 1.99 12.77 17.19
C HIS A 142 0.97 11.65 17.48
N TYR A 143 0.88 11.24 18.74
CA TYR A 143 -0.26 10.48 19.22
C TYR A 143 -1.48 11.40 19.22
N LEU A 144 -2.36 11.26 18.23
CA LEU A 144 -3.73 11.73 18.40
C LEU A 144 -4.39 10.80 19.41
N THR A 145 -4.60 11.34 20.62
CA THR A 145 -5.38 10.77 21.70
C THR A 145 -6.68 10.17 21.15
N VAL A 146 -6.85 8.86 21.36
CA VAL A 146 -8.13 8.17 21.15
C VAL A 146 -9.20 8.94 21.92
N PRO A 147 -10.34 9.35 21.31
CA PRO A 147 -11.38 10.00 22.08
C PRO A 147 -11.86 9.01 23.14
N SER A 148 -11.61 9.38 24.40
CA SER A 148 -12.05 8.66 25.59
C SER A 148 -13.55 8.39 25.46
N GLN A 149 -13.91 7.13 25.29
CA GLN A 149 -15.28 6.67 25.30
C GLN A 149 -15.90 7.06 26.64
N LYS A 150 -16.81 8.05 26.62
CA LYS A 150 -17.56 8.45 27.82
C LYS A 150 -18.32 7.24 28.35
N ARG A 151 -17.92 6.75 29.53
CA ARG A 151 -18.77 5.91 30.39
C ARG A 151 -19.49 6.84 31.36
N GLY A 152 -20.80 6.61 31.53
CA GLY A 152 -21.65 7.23 32.56
C GLY A 152 -22.30 8.54 32.10
N ALA A 153 -23.60 8.78 32.29
CA ALA A 153 -24.56 8.20 33.24
C ALA A 153 -25.87 7.76 32.58
#